data_AF-A0A0U1NHR6-F1
#
_entry.id   AF-A0A0U1NHR6-F1
#
_cell.length_a   1.000
_cell.length_b   1.000
_cell.length_c   1.000
_cell.angle_alpha   90.00
_cell.angle_beta   90.00
_cell.angle_gamma   90.00
#
_symmetry.space_group_name_H-M   'P 1'
#
loop_
_entity.id
_entity.type
_entity.pdbx_description
1 polymer ?
#
loop_
_entity_poly.entity_id
_entity_poly.type
_entity_poly.pdbx_seq_one_letter_code
_entity_poly.pdbx_strand_id
1 'polypeptide(L)' 'MTKEKALEWFGVGTAIAYSLLVASNSGYEFWGFCLLLISSFSIGLWAFLCNHRAMLLLQFFYASAGIIGMFRWA' A
#
# COMPACT_ATOMS: atom_id res chain seq x y z
N MET A 1 -8.30 19.47 -5.96
CA MET A 1 -8.03 18.43 -4.95
C MET A 1 -7.05 19.00 -3.94
N THR A 2 -7.35 18.94 -2.65
CA THR A 2 -6.39 19.24 -1.56
C THR A 2 -5.25 18.20 -1.59
N LYS A 3 -4.05 18.59 -1.17
CA LYS A 3 -2.85 17.72 -1.18
C LYS A 3 -3.08 16.40 -0.45
N GLU A 4 -3.89 16.42 0.61
CA GLU A 4 -4.31 15.24 1.36
C GLU A 4 -5.13 14.27 0.51
N LYS A 5 -6.11 14.77 -0.25
CA LYS A 5 -6.92 13.94 -1.15
C LYS A 5 -6.10 13.35 -2.30
N ALA A 6 -5.06 14.05 -2.75
CA ALA A 6 -4.16 13.50 -3.78
C ALA A 6 -3.34 12.30 -3.25
N LEU A 7 -2.87 12.34 -1.99
CA LEU A 7 -2.17 11.23 -1.33
C LEU A 7 -3.07 10.01 -1.12
N GLU A 8 -4.33 10.25 -0.70
CA GLU A 8 -5.35 9.21 -0.56
C GLU A 8 -5.60 8.51 -1.90
N TRP A 9 -5.91 9.28 -2.95
CA TRP A 9 -6.21 8.73 -4.27
C TRP A 9 -5.01 8.03 -4.92
N PHE A 10 -3.80 8.57 -4.75
CA PHE A 10 -2.58 7.92 -5.22
C PHE A 10 -2.39 6.57 -4.52
N GLY A 11 -2.47 6.55 -3.19
CA GLY A 11 -2.34 5.31 -2.41
C GLY A 11 -3.39 4.27 -2.79
N VAL A 12 -4.65 4.67 -2.96
CA VAL A 12 -5.74 3.78 -3.40
C VAL A 12 -5.46 3.21 -4.80
N GLY A 13 -5.04 4.05 -5.75
CA GLY A 13 -4.70 3.59 -7.11
C GLY A 13 -3.57 2.55 -7.11
N THR A 14 -2.54 2.78 -6.30
CA THR A 14 -1.43 1.83 -6.16
C THR A 14 -1.86 0.53 -5.48
N ALA A 15 -2.76 0.57 -4.48
CA ALA A 15 -3.31 -0.62 -3.83
C ALA A 15 -4.14 -1.49 -4.79
N ILE A 16 -4.94 -0.86 -5.65
CA ILE A 16 -5.72 -1.55 -6.68
C ILE A 16 -4.76 -2.24 -7.65
N ALA A 17 -3.76 -1.52 -8.16
CA ALA A 17 -2.76 -2.07 -9.08
C ALA A 17 -1.98 -3.26 -8.47
N TYR A 18 -1.56 -3.15 -7.21
CA TYR A 18 -0.97 -4.27 -6.45
C TYR A 18 -1.89 -5.49 -6.42
N SER A 19 -3.16 -5.29 -6.06
CA SER A 19 -4.12 -6.39 -5.87
C SER A 19 -4.36 -7.14 -7.18
N LEU A 20 -4.46 -6.41 -8.30
CA LEU A 20 -4.55 -7.03 -9.63
C LEU A 20 -3.26 -7.77 -10.00
N LEU A 21 -2.08 -7.19 -9.72
CA LEU A 21 -0.81 -7.79 -10.09
C LEU A 21 -0.54 -9.09 -9.32
N VAL A 22 -0.82 -9.11 -8.02
CA VAL A 22 -0.72 -10.34 -7.20
C VAL A 22 -1.77 -11.36 -7.62
N ALA A 23 -3.02 -10.94 -7.88
CA ALA A 23 -4.07 -11.87 -8.33
C ALA A 23 -3.75 -12.49 -9.70
N SER A 24 -3.07 -11.77 -10.59
CA SER A 24 -2.70 -12.21 -11.93
C SER A 24 -1.74 -13.41 -11.95
N ASN A 25 -1.08 -13.76 -10.83
CA ASN A 25 -0.20 -14.93 -10.70
C ASN A 25 0.89 -15.03 -11.79
N SER A 26 1.30 -13.90 -12.35
CA SER A 26 2.24 -13.86 -13.49
C SER A 26 3.72 -13.95 -13.06
N GLY A 27 4.00 -14.32 -11.81
CA GLY A 27 5.35 -14.37 -11.23
C GLY A 27 5.94 -13.00 -10.84
N TYR A 28 5.17 -11.90 -10.99
CA TYR A 28 5.59 -10.54 -10.60
C TYR A 28 5.12 -10.14 -9.20
N GLU A 29 4.91 -11.12 -8.32
CA GLU A 29 4.35 -10.89 -6.98
C GLU A 29 5.25 -10.02 -6.11
N PHE A 30 6.58 -10.12 -6.27
CA PHE A 30 7.54 -9.22 -5.66
C PHE A 30 7.24 -7.74 -5.98
N TRP A 31 6.99 -7.42 -7.25
CA TRP A 31 6.61 -6.07 -7.66
C TRP A 31 5.24 -5.68 -7.11
N GLY A 32 4.32 -6.62 -7.01
CA GLY A 32 3.04 -6.42 -6.31
C GLY A 32 3.26 -5.97 -4.87
N PHE A 33 4.06 -6.69 -4.10
CA PHE A 33 4.35 -6.32 -2.71
C PHE A 33 5.11 -5.00 -2.58
N CYS A 34 5.97 -4.64 -3.54
CA CYS A 34 6.55 -3.29 -3.62
C CYS A 34 5.48 -2.21 -3.78
N LEU A 35 4.49 -2.41 -4.67
CA LEU A 35 3.36 -1.49 -4.84
C LEU A 35 2.50 -1.40 -3.56
N LEU A 36 2.25 -2.53 -2.88
CA LEU A 36 1.55 -2.53 -1.59
C LEU A 36 2.28 -1.66 -0.58
N LEU A 37 3.61 -1.78 -0.49
CA LEU A 37 4.43 -1.03 0.46
C LEU A 37 4.40 0.48 0.18
N ILE A 38 4.48 0.87 -1.10
CA ILE A 38 4.37 2.28 -1.53
C ILE A 38 2.98 2.83 -1.21
N SER A 39 1.92 2.07 -1.53
CA SER A 39 0.55 2.42 -1.18
C SER A 39 0.38 2.62 0.31
N SER A 40 0.96 1.70 1.10
CA SER A 40 0.96 1.76 2.55
C SER A 40 1.56 3.05 3.08
N PHE A 41 2.68 3.48 2.51
CA PHE A 41 3.30 4.72 2.93
C PHE A 41 2.44 5.95 2.61
N SER A 42 1.84 6.01 1.42
CA SER A 42 0.97 7.13 1.03
C SER A 42 -0.31 7.22 1.85
N ILE A 43 -1.04 6.12 2.05
CA ILE A 43 -2.28 6.11 2.84
C ILE A 43 -1.96 6.31 4.33
N GLY A 44 -0.84 5.77 4.81
CA GLY A 44 -0.39 5.95 6.19
C GLY A 44 -0.05 7.41 6.49
N LEU A 45 0.65 8.09 5.56
CA LEU A 45 0.95 9.51 5.68
C LEU A 45 -0.32 10.38 5.64
N TRP A 46 -1.28 10.03 4.77
CA TRP A 46 -2.58 10.69 4.76
C TRP A 46 -3.35 10.48 6.07
N ALA A 47 -3.40 9.25 6.59
CA ALA A 47 -4.05 8.93 7.84
C ALA A 47 -3.41 9.63 9.05
N PHE A 48 -2.08 9.82 9.01
CA PHE A 48 -1.35 10.59 10.02
C PHE A 48 -1.76 12.07 10.00
N LEU A 49 -1.79 12.69 8.82
CA LEU A 49 -2.17 14.10 8.65
C LEU A 49 -3.63 14.35 9.02
N CYS A 50 -4.52 13.42 8.69
CA CYS A 50 -5.96 13.52 8.95
C CYS A 50 -6.37 12.95 10.34
N ASN A 51 -5.41 12.57 11.20
CA ASN A 51 -5.63 12.03 12.55
C ASN A 51 -6.47 10.73 12.63
N HIS A 52 -6.48 9.94 11.56
CA HIS A 52 -7.21 8.66 11.49
C HIS A 52 -6.34 7.51 12.05
N ARG A 53 -6.31 7.40 13.38
CA ARG A 53 -5.43 6.44 14.09
C ARG A 53 -5.64 4.97 13.71
N ALA A 54 -6.89 4.56 13.47
CA ALA A 54 -7.20 3.19 13.07
C ALA A 54 -6.64 2.85 11.68
N MET A 55 -6.75 3.77 10.73
CA MET A 55 -6.23 3.58 9.37
C MET A 55 -4.70 3.52 9.37
N LEU A 56 -4.05 4.35 10.19
CA LEU A 56 -2.60 4.35 10.34
C LEU A 56 -2.08 3.01 10.89
N LEU A 57 -2.77 2.46 11.90
CA LEU A 57 -2.43 1.16 12.48
C LEU A 57 -2.62 0.02 11.47
N LEU A 58 -3.68 0.04 10.67
CA LEU A 58 -3.90 -0.94 9.60
C LEU A 58 -2.77 -0.87 8.56
N GLN A 59 -2.31 0.33 8.25
CA GLN A 59 -1.27 0.53 7.25
C GLN A 59 0.12 0.04 7.71
N PHE A 60 0.36 0.01 9.01
CA PHE A 60 1.53 -0.64 9.59
C PHE A 60 1.54 -2.16 9.33
N PHE A 61 0.38 -2.81 9.47
CA PHE A 61 0.23 -4.23 9.14
C PHE A 61 0.43 -4.48 7.64
N TYR A 62 -0.13 -3.64 6.78
CA TYR A 62 0.08 -3.74 5.33
C TYR A 62 1.54 -3.54 4.92
N ALA A 63 2.26 -2.62 5.56
CA ALA A 63 3.68 -2.41 5.30
C ALA A 63 4.49 -3.66 5.72
N SER A 64 4.19 -4.21 6.90
CA SER A 64 4.83 -5.44 7.40
C SER A 64 4.54 -6.64 6.47
N ALA A 65 3.28 -6.79 6.04
CA ALA A 65 2.87 -7.82 5.08
C ALA A 65 3.55 -7.64 3.72
N GLY A 66 3.75 -6.40 3.27
CA GLY A 66 4.51 -6.08 2.06
C GLY A 66 5.95 -6.55 2.17
N ILE A 67 6.65 -6.24 3.26
CA ILE A 67 8.03 -6.69 3.49
C ILE A 67 8.11 -8.22 3.55
N ILE A 68 7.23 -8.87 4.32
CA ILE A 68 7.20 -10.34 4.43
C ILE A 68 6.88 -10.97 3.07
N GLY A 69 5.93 -10.40 2.32
CA GLY A 69 5.57 -10.84 0.97
C GLY A 69 6.74 -10.73 -0.01
N MET A 70 7.48 -9.62 0.03
CA MET A 70 8.72 -9.45 -0.73
C MET A 70 9.74 -10.53 -0.38
N PHE A 71 9.99 -10.81 0.90
CA PHE A 71 10.94 -11.87 1.30
C PHE A 71 10.50 -13.28 0.87
N ARG A 72 9.20 -13.55 0.81
CA ARG A 72 8.68 -14.86 0.40
C ARG A 72 8.74 -15.09 -1.12
N TRP A 73 8.65 -14.02 -1.89
CA TRP A 73 8.60 -14.05 -3.35
C TRP A 73 9.83 -13.41 -4.02
N ALA A 74 10.89 -13.15 -3.23
CA ALA A 74 12.23 -12.76 -3.70
C ALA A 74 13.01 -14.00 -4.14
#